data_AF-A0A3N5QJ00-F1
#
_entry.id   AF-A0A3N5QJ00-F1
#
_cell.length_a   1.000
_cell.length_b   1.000
_cell.length_c   1.000
_cell.angle_alpha   90.00
_cell.angle_beta   90.00
_cell.angle_gamma   90.00
#
_symmetry.space_group_name_H-M   'P 1'
#
loop_
_entity.id
_entity.type
_entity.pdbx_description
1 polymer ?
#
loop_
_entity_poly.entity_id
_entity_poly.type
_entity_poly.pdbx_seq_one_letter_code
_entity_poly.pdbx_strand_id
1 'polypeptide(L)'
;MKTIITSAICFICLLTVPVSAQDLNVHNYINKNKSEVTKKYGKPVHQDVSNPEMICMFYKGSSGSMIFVSDKEGIYQSEAQLSYSSESEARRALDTFIKNSVAESFAVDSVTTSDFKVEKPGVKVDLQIYENKLSKKFEVKVKAHRTTY
;
A
#
# COMPACT_ATOMS: atom_id res chain seq x y z
N MET A 1 -32.13 -32.07 32.81
CA MET A 1 -31.43 -30.81 33.11
C MET A 1 -29.94 -31.07 33.00
N LYS A 2 -29.29 -30.58 31.93
CA LYS A 2 -28.26 -29.53 31.96
C LYS A 2 -27.12 -29.90 32.92
N THR A 3 -25.91 -30.19 32.43
CA THR A 3 -25.00 -29.08 32.09
C THR A 3 -24.12 -29.37 30.87
N ILE A 4 -24.25 -28.48 29.88
CA ILE A 4 -23.42 -28.36 28.69
C ILE A 4 -22.09 -27.73 29.12
N ILE A 5 -21.03 -28.52 29.27
CA ILE A 5 -19.68 -28.02 29.61
C ILE A 5 -18.65 -28.72 28.72
N THR A 6 -18.68 -28.54 27.40
CA THR A 6 -17.54 -28.95 26.54
C THR A 6 -17.58 -28.41 25.09
N SER A 7 -18.02 -27.17 24.86
CA SER A 7 -17.97 -26.62 23.47
C SER A 7 -17.64 -25.14 23.33
N ALA A 8 -17.24 -24.44 24.39
CA ALA A 8 -16.97 -22.99 24.31
C ALA A 8 -15.49 -22.61 24.09
N ILE A 9 -14.54 -23.56 24.15
CA ILE A 9 -13.09 -23.23 24.19
C ILE A 9 -12.41 -23.27 22.80
N CYS A 10 -13.08 -23.80 21.77
CA CYS A 10 -12.43 -23.98 20.45
C CYS A 10 -12.66 -22.86 19.42
N PHE A 11 -13.38 -21.78 19.76
CA PHE A 11 -13.79 -20.77 18.76
C PHE A 11 -12.97 -19.47 18.75
N ILE A 12 -11.96 -19.32 19.61
CA ILE A 12 -11.24 -18.04 19.80
C ILE A 12 -9.93 -17.94 18.96
N CYS A 13 -9.46 -19.03 18.34
CA CYS A 13 -8.12 -19.07 17.73
C CYS A 13 -8.03 -18.76 16.21
N LEU A 14 -9.08 -18.25 15.55
CA LEU A 14 -9.07 -18.07 14.08
C LEU A 14 -9.41 -16.66 13.58
N LEU A 15 -9.33 -15.62 14.44
CA LEU A 15 -9.34 -14.24 13.95
C LEU A 15 -7.92 -13.86 13.47
N THR A 16 -7.46 -14.50 12.40
CA THR A 16 -6.36 -13.95 11.61
C THR A 16 -6.87 -12.63 11.01
N VAL A 17 -6.45 -11.50 11.58
CA VAL A 17 -6.78 -10.18 11.02
C VAL A 17 -6.19 -10.16 9.61
N PRO A 18 -7.02 -10.06 8.55
CA PRO A 18 -6.50 -10.14 7.20
C PRO A 18 -5.58 -8.96 6.94
N VAL A 19 -4.32 -9.25 6.63
CA VAL A 19 -3.39 -8.24 6.13
C VAL A 19 -3.87 -7.82 4.75
N SER A 20 -4.42 -6.61 4.65
CA SER A 20 -4.95 -6.07 3.40
C SER A 20 -3.86 -5.33 2.65
N ALA A 21 -3.07 -6.05 1.83
CA ALA A 21 -2.05 -5.45 0.97
C ALA A 21 -2.52 -5.32 -0.49
N GLN A 22 -3.71 -4.73 -0.68
CA GLN A 22 -4.38 -4.62 -1.98
C GLN A 22 -4.75 -3.17 -2.33
N ASP A 23 -4.07 -2.20 -1.72
CA ASP A 23 -4.37 -0.77 -1.86
C ASP A 23 -3.23 -0.05 -2.58
N LEU A 24 -3.55 0.65 -3.66
CA LEU A 24 -2.57 1.49 -4.38
C LEU A 24 -2.40 2.86 -3.71
N ASN A 25 -3.34 3.30 -2.87
CA ASN A 25 -3.37 4.66 -2.31
C ASN A 25 -2.42 4.85 -1.12
N VAL A 26 -1.24 4.22 -1.16
CA VAL A 26 -0.22 4.29 -0.09
C VAL A 26 0.36 5.68 0.10
N HIS A 27 0.30 6.52 -0.94
CA HIS A 27 0.70 7.92 -0.91
C HIS A 27 -0.07 8.76 0.14
N ASN A 28 -1.29 8.34 0.50
CA ASN A 28 -2.11 9.00 1.53
C ASN A 28 -1.53 8.87 2.94
N TYR A 29 -0.53 8.01 3.12
CA TYR A 29 0.15 7.81 4.39
C TYR A 29 1.44 8.62 4.53
N ILE A 30 1.89 9.33 3.48
CA ILE A 30 3.03 10.26 3.62
C ILE A 30 2.69 11.31 4.70
N ASN A 31 3.63 11.57 5.60
CA ASN A 31 3.49 12.39 6.82
C ASN A 31 2.55 11.82 7.90
N LYS A 32 2.00 10.62 7.73
CA LYS A 32 1.17 9.95 8.74
C LYS A 32 2.02 9.15 9.71
N ASN A 33 1.48 8.87 10.88
CA ASN A 33 2.16 8.01 11.84
C ASN A 33 2.10 6.54 11.40
N LYS A 34 3.14 5.77 11.75
CA LYS A 34 3.15 4.31 11.55
C LYS A 34 1.92 3.60 12.15
N SER A 35 1.35 4.15 13.23
CA SER A 35 0.13 3.63 13.86
C SER A 35 -1.11 3.76 12.96
N GLU A 36 -1.16 4.76 12.08
CA GLU A 36 -2.26 4.91 11.12
C GLU A 36 -2.17 3.84 10.03
N VAL A 37 -0.95 3.53 9.57
CA VAL A 37 -0.69 2.43 8.63
C VAL A 37 -1.10 1.10 9.25
N THR A 38 -0.65 0.81 10.48
CA THR A 38 -0.97 -0.47 11.14
C THR A 38 -2.44 -0.59 11.52
N LYS A 39 -3.12 0.53 11.81
CA LYS A 39 -4.58 0.56 12.02
C LYS A 39 -5.33 0.18 10.73
N LYS A 40 -4.86 0.63 9.57
CA LYS A 40 -5.50 0.31 8.28
C LYS A 40 -5.21 -1.11 7.81
N TYR A 41 -3.93 -1.50 7.81
CA TYR A 41 -3.47 -2.71 7.11
C TYR A 41 -3.13 -3.88 8.04
N GLY A 42 -3.21 -3.67 9.36
CA GLY A 42 -2.84 -4.67 10.36
C GLY A 42 -1.35 -4.66 10.68
N LYS A 43 -0.85 -5.76 11.25
CA LYS A 43 0.58 -5.93 11.51
C LYS A 43 1.33 -6.22 10.20
N PRO A 44 2.50 -5.61 9.96
CA PRO A 44 3.32 -5.96 8.81
C PRO A 44 3.80 -7.41 8.89
N VAL A 45 4.05 -8.03 7.73
CA VAL A 45 4.63 -9.38 7.66
C VAL A 45 6.10 -9.39 8.08
N HIS A 46 6.79 -8.26 7.91
CA HIS A 46 8.14 -8.05 8.39
C HIS A 46 8.33 -6.57 8.74
N GLN A 47 9.13 -6.29 9.75
CA GLN A 47 9.50 -4.93 10.13
C GLN A 47 10.99 -4.89 10.42
N ASP A 48 11.69 -3.97 9.77
CA ASP A 48 13.10 -3.67 10.05
C ASP A 48 13.16 -2.43 10.96
N VAL A 49 13.76 -2.62 12.14
CA VAL A 49 13.98 -1.59 13.17
C VAL A 49 15.46 -1.43 13.51
N SER A 50 16.35 -1.93 12.64
CA SER A 50 17.81 -1.83 12.82
C SER A 50 18.30 -0.39 12.93
N ASN A 51 17.59 0.56 12.31
CA ASN A 51 17.79 1.99 12.49
C ASN A 51 16.52 2.64 13.07
N PRO A 52 16.54 3.17 14.30
CA PRO A 52 15.35 3.79 14.91
C PRO A 52 14.88 5.07 14.19
N GLU A 53 15.77 5.73 13.44
CA GLU A 53 15.43 6.89 12.60
C GLU A 53 14.84 6.47 11.25
N MET A 54 14.85 5.17 10.92
CA MET A 54 14.37 4.64 9.65
C MET A 54 13.78 3.24 9.84
N ILE A 55 12.49 3.20 10.18
CA ILE A 55 11.75 1.96 10.36
C ILE A 55 11.06 1.59 9.04
N CYS A 56 11.34 0.38 8.54
CA CYS A 56 10.70 -0.16 7.35
C CYS A 56 9.63 -1.19 7.74
N MET A 57 8.39 -1.02 7.24
CA MET A 57 7.29 -1.96 7.42
C MET A 57 6.91 -2.59 6.08
N PHE A 58 6.97 -3.91 6.01
CA PHE A 58 6.66 -4.69 4.81
C PHE A 58 5.32 -5.40 4.97
N TYR A 59 4.45 -5.24 3.99
CA TYR A 59 3.15 -5.89 3.90
C TYR A 59 3.11 -6.72 2.62
N LYS A 60 2.57 -7.94 2.72
CA LYS A 60 2.42 -8.83 1.57
C LYS A 60 1.06 -9.51 1.61
N GLY A 61 0.38 -9.47 0.47
CA GLY A 61 -0.89 -10.14 0.22
C GLY A 61 -0.77 -11.09 -0.97
N SER A 62 -1.89 -11.70 -1.34
CA SER A 62 -1.95 -12.63 -2.48
C SER A 62 -1.74 -11.95 -3.84
N SER A 63 -2.15 -10.68 -3.97
CA SER A 63 -2.12 -9.92 -5.22
C SER A 63 -1.11 -8.78 -5.23
N GLY A 64 -0.28 -8.65 -4.19
CA GLY A 64 0.69 -7.56 -4.13
C GLY A 64 1.42 -7.39 -2.82
N SER A 65 2.14 -6.27 -2.73
CA SER A 65 2.92 -5.89 -1.57
C SER A 65 2.89 -4.37 -1.36
N MET A 66 3.10 -3.96 -0.12
CA MET A 66 3.30 -2.56 0.25
C MET A 66 4.52 -2.43 1.15
N ILE A 67 5.22 -1.32 1.04
CA ILE A 67 6.35 -0.95 1.88
C ILE A 67 6.09 0.45 2.41
N PHE A 68 6.30 0.66 3.70
CA PHE A 68 6.28 1.99 4.29
C PHE A 68 7.58 2.20 5.05
N VAL A 69 8.24 3.32 4.80
CA VAL A 69 9.45 3.72 5.50
C VAL A 69 9.16 4.98 6.29
N SER A 70 9.46 4.94 7.59
CA SER A 70 9.12 5.99 8.54
C SER A 70 10.33 6.48 9.31
N ASP A 71 10.31 7.76 9.65
CA ASP A 71 11.22 8.41 10.56
C ASP A 71 10.46 9.02 11.74
N LYS A 72 11.12 9.91 12.50
CA LYS A 72 10.53 10.62 13.65
C LYS A 72 9.33 11.52 13.29
N GLU A 73 9.22 11.95 12.03
CA GLU A 73 8.17 12.86 11.54
C GLU A 73 7.00 12.09 10.89
N GLY A 74 7.14 10.78 10.68
CA GLY A 74 6.10 9.92 10.11
C GLY A 74 6.59 9.11 8.92
N ILE A 75 5.67 8.61 8.09
CA ILE A 75 6.05 7.95 6.84
C ILE A 75 6.64 8.99 5.88
N TYR A 76 7.88 8.80 5.44
CA TYR A 76 8.52 9.65 4.43
C TYR A 76 8.64 8.97 3.07
N GLN A 77 8.48 7.65 3.00
CA GLN A 77 8.40 6.91 1.74
C GLN A 77 7.36 5.79 1.85
N SER A 78 6.61 5.57 0.78
CA SER A 78 5.70 4.42 0.68
C SER A 78 5.71 3.84 -0.72
N GLU A 79 5.57 2.53 -0.84
CA GLU A 79 5.47 1.83 -2.11
C GLU A 79 4.31 0.83 -2.09
N ALA A 80 3.61 0.69 -3.21
CA ALA A 80 2.65 -0.38 -3.46
C ALA A 80 2.94 -1.00 -4.83
N GLN A 81 2.81 -2.32 -4.92
CA GLN A 81 2.91 -3.05 -6.19
C GLN A 81 1.81 -4.12 -6.20
N LEU A 82 0.86 -3.98 -7.12
CA LEU A 82 -0.26 -4.91 -7.28
C LEU A 82 -0.20 -5.56 -8.66
N SER A 83 -0.56 -6.84 -8.71
CA SER A 83 -0.60 -7.64 -9.94
C SER A 83 -2.04 -7.91 -10.38
N TYR A 84 -2.28 -7.78 -11.68
CA TYR A 84 -3.57 -7.93 -12.36
C TYR A 84 -3.49 -8.98 -13.46
N SER A 85 -4.64 -9.57 -13.79
CA SER A 85 -4.71 -10.66 -14.77
C SER A 85 -4.67 -10.16 -16.23
N SER A 86 -5.01 -8.89 -16.45
CA SER A 86 -5.05 -8.27 -17.77
C SER A 86 -4.62 -6.81 -17.73
N GLU A 87 -4.17 -6.29 -18.88
CA GLU A 87 -3.80 -4.88 -19.04
C GLU A 87 -4.98 -3.96 -18.74
N SER A 88 -6.18 -4.33 -19.18
CA SER A 88 -7.41 -3.56 -18.96
C SER A 88 -7.76 -3.42 -17.48
N GLU A 89 -7.54 -4.46 -16.66
CA GLU A 89 -7.70 -4.36 -15.20
C GLU A 89 -6.66 -3.43 -14.57
N ALA A 90 -5.39 -3.59 -14.94
CA ALA A 90 -4.32 -2.74 -14.44
C ALA A 90 -4.55 -1.26 -14.82
N ARG A 91 -4.96 -0.98 -16.05
CA ARG A 91 -5.30 0.37 -16.52
C ARG A 91 -6.48 0.96 -15.76
N ARG A 92 -7.55 0.20 -15.51
CA ARG A 92 -8.68 0.68 -14.69
C ARG A 92 -8.25 1.04 -13.26
N ALA A 93 -7.35 0.27 -12.67
CA ALA A 93 -6.81 0.57 -11.34
C ALA A 93 -5.95 1.85 -11.35
N LEU A 94 -5.09 2.00 -12.37
CA LEU A 94 -4.30 3.21 -12.61
C LEU A 94 -5.19 4.45 -12.82
N ASP A 95 -6.20 4.37 -13.69
CA ASP A 95 -7.12 5.48 -13.97
C ASP A 95 -7.91 5.88 -12.72
N THR A 96 -8.33 4.89 -11.93
CA THR A 96 -9.00 5.13 -10.64
C THR A 96 -8.07 5.84 -9.67
N PHE A 97 -6.80 5.42 -9.58
CA PHE A 97 -5.80 6.10 -8.78
C PHE A 97 -5.66 7.56 -9.21
N ILE A 98 -5.41 7.82 -10.51
CA ILE A 98 -5.18 9.18 -11.03
C ILE A 98 -6.40 10.06 -10.75
N LYS A 99 -7.61 9.55 -11.02
CA LYS A 99 -8.87 10.25 -10.72
C LYS A 99 -8.97 10.64 -9.24
N ASN A 100 -8.65 9.72 -8.33
CA ASN A 100 -8.69 9.98 -6.90
C ASN A 100 -7.62 11.01 -6.49
N SER A 101 -6.40 10.90 -7.02
CA SER A 101 -5.34 11.89 -6.75
C SER A 101 -5.73 13.29 -7.23
N VAL A 102 -6.35 13.43 -8.40
CA VAL A 102 -6.88 14.72 -8.87
C VAL A 102 -7.95 15.27 -7.93
N ALA A 103 -8.87 14.42 -7.45
CA ALA A 103 -9.88 14.82 -6.46
C ALA A 103 -9.24 15.27 -5.13
N GLU A 104 -8.05 14.75 -4.79
CA GLU A 104 -7.24 15.15 -3.64
C GLU A 104 -6.25 16.29 -3.94
N SER A 105 -6.48 17.04 -5.03
CA SER A 105 -5.69 18.21 -5.44
C SER A 105 -4.23 17.93 -5.82
N PHE A 106 -3.93 16.70 -6.25
CA PHE A 106 -2.66 16.45 -6.93
C PHE A 106 -2.71 17.01 -8.36
N ALA A 107 -1.63 17.68 -8.76
CA ALA A 107 -1.32 17.93 -10.16
C ALA A 107 -0.80 16.64 -10.81
N VAL A 108 -1.22 16.38 -12.04
CA VAL A 108 -0.81 15.20 -12.80
C VAL A 108 0.11 15.64 -13.92
N ASP A 109 1.29 15.03 -13.99
CA ASP A 109 2.25 15.16 -15.07
C ASP A 109 2.49 13.77 -15.69
N SER A 110 2.06 13.58 -16.94
CA SER A 110 2.30 12.33 -17.66
C SER A 110 3.66 12.38 -18.34
N VAL A 111 4.59 11.51 -17.94
CA VAL A 111 5.90 11.42 -18.59
C VAL A 111 5.81 10.52 -19.83
N THR A 112 5.04 9.42 -19.76
CA THR A 112 4.76 8.52 -20.88
C THR A 112 3.34 7.93 -20.75
N THR A 113 2.95 7.03 -21.66
CA THR A 113 1.68 6.26 -21.55
C THR A 113 1.68 5.21 -20.42
N SER A 114 2.85 4.97 -19.81
CA SER A 114 3.07 3.94 -18.80
C SER A 114 3.68 4.48 -17.51
N ASP A 115 4.19 5.71 -17.53
CA ASP A 115 4.82 6.40 -16.40
C ASP A 115 4.13 7.73 -16.13
N PHE A 116 3.62 7.88 -14.92
CA PHE A 116 2.86 9.05 -14.48
C PHE A 116 3.48 9.60 -13.21
N LYS A 117 3.50 10.91 -13.11
CA LYS A 117 3.87 11.62 -11.89
C LYS A 117 2.63 12.34 -11.39
N VAL A 118 2.35 12.22 -10.10
CA VAL A 118 1.37 13.09 -9.45
C VAL A 118 2.01 13.74 -8.24
N GLU A 119 1.77 15.03 -8.07
CA GLU A 119 2.36 15.79 -6.97
C GLU A 119 1.40 16.80 -6.36
N LYS A 120 1.56 17.03 -5.07
CA LYS A 120 0.97 18.16 -4.34
C LYS A 120 1.97 18.63 -3.30
N PRO A 121 1.78 19.82 -2.69
CA PRO A 121 2.67 20.27 -1.62
C PRO A 121 2.89 19.19 -0.55
N GLY A 122 4.15 18.84 -0.33
CA GLY A 122 4.60 17.84 0.65
C GLY A 122 4.65 16.39 0.16
N VAL A 123 4.13 16.06 -1.04
CA VAL A 123 4.06 14.68 -1.54
C VAL A 123 4.31 14.61 -3.06
N LYS A 124 5.29 13.78 -3.46
CA LYS A 124 5.48 13.37 -4.85
C LYS A 124 5.21 11.89 -5.02
N VAL A 125 4.63 11.50 -6.14
CA VAL A 125 4.27 10.12 -6.44
C VAL A 125 4.66 9.79 -7.87
N ASP A 126 5.37 8.68 -8.04
CA ASP A 126 5.63 8.03 -9.32
C ASP A 126 4.72 6.80 -9.46
N LEU A 127 4.10 6.66 -10.61
CA LEU A 127 3.21 5.56 -10.97
C LEU A 127 3.67 4.90 -12.25
N GLN A 128 3.70 3.58 -12.25
CA GLN A 128 4.13 2.77 -13.39
C GLN A 128 3.18 1.62 -13.65
N ILE A 129 2.93 1.32 -14.92
CA ILE A 129 2.25 0.10 -15.37
C ILE A 129 3.15 -0.67 -16.35
N TYR A 130 3.32 -1.97 -16.12
CA TYR A 130 4.13 -2.83 -17.01
C TYR A 130 3.67 -4.29 -16.98
N GLU A 131 4.02 -5.05 -18.02
CA GLU A 131 3.83 -6.50 -18.03
C GLU A 131 5.03 -7.19 -17.37
N ASN A 132 4.76 -8.00 -16.35
CA ASN A 132 5.74 -8.93 -15.82
C ASN A 132 5.76 -10.18 -16.71
N LYS A 133 6.77 -10.25 -17.59
CA LYS A 133 6.91 -11.32 -18.59
C LYS A 133 7.09 -12.73 -17.98
N LEU A 134 7.53 -12.83 -16.73
CA LEU A 134 7.71 -14.11 -16.03
C LEU A 134 6.38 -14.63 -15.50
N SER A 135 5.61 -13.77 -14.84
CA SER A 135 4.32 -14.15 -14.26
C SER A 135 3.15 -14.05 -15.24
N LYS A 136 3.37 -13.44 -16.42
CA LYS A 136 2.32 -13.12 -17.43
C LYS A 136 1.18 -12.29 -16.84
N LYS A 137 1.51 -11.41 -15.90
CA LYS A 137 0.58 -10.49 -15.24
C LYS A 137 0.97 -9.05 -15.54
N PHE A 138 0.01 -8.15 -15.41
CA PHE A 138 0.25 -6.71 -15.47
C PHE A 138 0.42 -6.17 -14.05
N GLU A 139 1.44 -5.37 -13.82
CA GLU A 139 1.73 -4.79 -12.51
C GLU A 139 1.50 -3.29 -12.55
N VAL A 140 0.86 -2.76 -11.51
CA VAL A 140 0.82 -1.33 -11.22
C VAL A 140 1.67 -1.09 -9.99
N LYS A 141 2.63 -0.19 -10.12
CA LYS A 141 3.54 0.20 -9.06
C LYS A 141 3.35 1.68 -8.74
N VAL A 142 3.22 1.99 -7.45
CA VAL A 142 3.11 3.34 -6.92
C VAL A 142 4.26 3.53 -5.93
N LYS A 143 5.00 4.62 -6.08
CA LYS A 143 6.04 5.05 -5.14
C LYS A 143 5.75 6.48 -4.75
N ALA A 144 5.68 6.76 -3.46
CA ALA A 144 5.47 8.11 -2.95
C ALA A 144 6.57 8.50 -1.97
N HIS A 145 6.93 9.77 -2.00
CA HIS A 145 7.96 10.36 -1.16
C HIS A 145 7.48 11.68 -0.57
N ARG A 146 7.82 11.91 0.69
CA ARG A 146 7.74 13.22 1.31
C ARG A 146 8.69 14.17 0.60
N THR A 147 8.23 15.39 0.38
CA THR A 147 9.06 16.47 -0.17
C THR A 147 9.06 17.64 0.78
N THR A 148 10.22 18.27 0.91
CA THR A 148 10.38 19.56 1.54
C THR A 148 10.09 20.63 0.48
N TYR A 149 8.99 21.37 0.65
CA TYR A 149 8.74 22.61 -0.08
C TYR A 149 9.05 23.78 0.85
#